data_AF-A0A7V9SHR0-F1
#
_entry.id   AF-A0A7V9SHR0-F1
#
_cell.length_a   1.000
_cell.length_b   1.000
_cell.length_c   1.000
_cell.angle_alpha   90.00
_cell.angle_beta   90.00
_cell.angle_gamma   90.00
#
_symmetry.space_group_name_H-M   'P 1'
#
loop_
_entity.id
_entity.type
_entity.pdbx_description
1 polymer ?
#
loop_
_entity_poly.entity_id
_entity_poly.type
_entity_poly.pdbx_seq_one_letter_code
_entity_poly.pdbx_strand_id
1 'polypeptide(L)'
;MALVRPRGAGDLPLSAGRAFSLGLTTGAVYFAGTLYWLVETMTTFGGLSTPLALVVALLLVAYLSLFPGVFALVVGRFARTFGASAALLAAPAWVASELGRQYVWDGFPWALLGYSQVTWLPIAQLASLTGVYGLSALLAWTGGAAAYLASGTGRHRLPLGAGTVILVAVCAVWGQWRLSQSALLQTGEPVRVAVLQANIAQEVKWDPARAGDITAQYLSMTRQALARGASFIIWPESATPFFFESDLVGGAAIKRLAREGNATLLIGSDQIEQMRAEEQRTRPSERIYNAAFLVRPDGEVGAVYRKMHLVPFGEYVPARRLLFFVAPIVEAASEFSPGEDPVMLPVNGHLASTAICYEVIFASLMRQFVLGGSELLTTITNDAWYGRSSAAYQHWDQASLRAIEGGRYLARAANTGISGFVDPYGRVLQKSDLFEQNLLVADLRFIRSRTVYSRIGDLVAWASLAATLGALMASLRSVTTMKGNPE
;
A
#
# COMPACT_ATOMS: atom_id res chain seq x y z
N MET A 1 24.53 -18.90 9.41
CA MET A 1 25.78 -19.49 8.85
C MET A 1 25.84 -21.01 9.07
N ALA A 2 24.78 -21.74 8.70
CA ALA A 2 24.69 -23.20 8.83
C ALA A 2 23.99 -23.81 7.60
N LEU A 3 24.35 -23.31 6.42
CA LEU A 3 23.84 -23.80 5.15
C LEU A 3 25.04 -24.09 4.25
N VAL A 4 25.39 -25.38 4.22
CA VAL A 4 26.19 -26.05 3.19
C VAL A 4 27.71 -25.93 3.35
N ARG A 5 28.28 -26.84 4.15
CA ARG A 5 29.68 -27.30 4.05
C ARG A 5 29.83 -28.32 2.89
N PRO A 6 31.05 -28.55 2.37
CA PRO A 6 31.27 -29.49 1.28
C PRO A 6 30.94 -30.92 1.72
N ARG A 7 30.44 -31.73 0.78
CA ARG A 7 30.00 -33.12 0.99
C ARG A 7 31.10 -33.98 1.63
N GLY A 8 31.10 -34.03 2.97
CA GLY A 8 31.62 -35.12 3.78
C GLY A 8 30.42 -35.91 4.34
N ALA A 9 30.57 -37.22 4.46
CA ALA A 9 29.56 -38.12 5.00
C ALA A 9 29.07 -37.64 6.39
N GLY A 10 27.83 -37.14 6.48
CA GLY A 10 27.21 -36.77 7.76
C GLY A 10 26.11 -35.70 7.73
N ASP A 11 26.06 -34.81 6.74
CA ASP A 11 25.04 -33.76 6.70
C ASP A 11 23.76 -34.26 6.03
N LEU A 12 22.80 -34.71 6.86
CA LEU A 12 21.43 -35.01 6.41
C LEU A 12 20.86 -33.78 5.66
N PRO A 13 20.17 -33.97 4.52
CA PRO A 13 19.50 -32.87 3.83
C PRO A 13 18.56 -32.16 4.82
N LEU A 14 18.54 -30.82 4.80
CA LEU A 14 17.64 -30.03 5.67
C LEU A 14 16.24 -30.63 5.62
N SER A 15 15.77 -31.12 6.77
CA SER A 15 14.43 -31.67 6.88
C SER A 15 13.42 -30.57 6.54
N ALA A 16 12.25 -30.97 6.01
CA ALA A 16 11.18 -30.01 5.71
C ALA A 16 10.83 -29.19 6.96
N GLY A 17 10.74 -29.83 8.13
CA GLY A 17 10.52 -29.15 9.40
C GLY A 17 11.57 -28.07 9.68
N ARG A 18 12.86 -28.37 9.51
CA ARG A 18 13.94 -27.39 9.74
C ARG A 18 13.89 -26.23 8.75
N ALA A 19 13.57 -26.49 7.47
CA ALA A 19 13.41 -25.43 6.47
C ALA A 19 12.24 -24.50 6.81
N PHE A 20 11.08 -25.08 7.18
CA PHE A 20 9.91 -24.32 7.62
C PHE A 20 10.23 -23.46 8.86
N SER A 21 10.84 -24.06 9.89
CA SER A 21 11.19 -23.34 11.12
C SER A 21 12.16 -22.19 10.86
N LEU A 22 13.17 -22.37 9.99
CA LEU A 22 14.07 -21.28 9.62
C LEU A 22 13.33 -20.15 8.89
N GLY A 23 12.43 -20.48 7.96
CA GLY A 23 11.59 -19.50 7.28
C GLY A 23 10.67 -18.77 8.26
N LEU A 24 10.03 -19.52 9.17
CA LEU A 24 9.14 -18.98 10.19
C LEU A 24 9.88 -18.03 11.14
N THR A 25 11.04 -18.42 11.68
CA THR A 25 11.86 -17.55 12.54
C THR A 25 12.33 -16.30 11.79
N THR A 26 12.74 -16.45 10.52
CA THR A 26 13.14 -15.31 9.69
C THR A 26 11.97 -14.34 9.50
N GLY A 27 10.79 -14.85 9.17
CA GLY A 27 9.56 -14.08 9.09
C GLY A 27 9.23 -13.38 10.41
N ALA A 28 9.38 -14.07 11.53
CA ALA A 28 9.03 -13.53 12.84
C ALA A 28 9.92 -12.34 13.20
N VAL A 29 11.23 -12.47 12.99
CA VAL A 29 12.19 -11.36 13.19
C VAL A 29 11.90 -10.22 12.22
N TYR A 30 11.64 -10.51 10.94
CA TYR A 30 11.33 -9.51 9.93
C TYR A 30 10.08 -8.70 10.31
N PHE A 31 8.94 -9.37 10.52
CA PHE A 31 7.67 -8.70 10.77
C PHE A 31 7.59 -8.06 12.16
N ALA A 32 8.18 -8.67 13.20
CA ALA A 32 8.27 -8.02 14.50
C ALA A 32 9.09 -6.73 14.45
N GLY A 33 10.20 -6.73 13.69
CA GLY A 33 11.04 -5.55 13.50
C GLY A 33 10.40 -4.47 12.63
N THR A 34 9.61 -4.84 11.61
CA THR A 34 9.00 -3.86 10.70
C THR A 34 7.64 -3.33 11.15
N LEU A 35 6.92 -4.10 11.98
CA LEU A 35 5.54 -3.81 12.39
C LEU A 35 5.41 -3.58 13.91
N TYR A 36 6.51 -3.29 14.61
CA TYR A 36 6.52 -3.04 16.06
C TYR A 36 5.51 -1.95 16.49
N TRP A 37 5.26 -0.99 15.59
CA TRP A 37 4.36 0.14 15.78
C TRP A 37 2.90 -0.26 16.02
N LEU A 38 2.50 -1.47 15.61
CA LEU A 38 1.14 -1.97 15.85
C LEU A 38 0.76 -2.02 17.32
N VAL A 39 1.73 -2.29 18.20
CA VAL A 39 1.50 -2.35 19.65
C VAL A 39 1.02 -0.98 20.14
N GLU A 40 1.73 0.09 19.76
CA GLU A 40 1.40 1.46 20.15
C GLU A 40 0.03 1.90 19.57
N THR A 41 -0.24 1.56 18.31
CA THR A 41 -1.55 1.81 17.69
C THR A 41 -2.68 1.15 18.49
N MET A 42 -2.52 -0.13 18.84
CA MET A 42 -3.54 -0.91 19.55
C MET A 42 -3.74 -0.46 21.00
N THR A 43 -2.68 -0.04 21.69
CA THR A 43 -2.80 0.46 23.07
C THR A 43 -3.40 1.85 23.12
N THR A 44 -2.97 2.75 22.24
CA THR A 44 -3.35 4.18 22.28
C THR A 44 -4.75 4.38 21.73
N PHE A 45 -5.05 3.75 20.59
CA PHE A 45 -6.29 3.98 19.86
C PHE A 45 -7.27 2.83 19.97
N GLY A 46 -6.77 1.60 20.13
CA GLY A 46 -7.62 0.42 20.34
C GLY A 46 -8.02 0.18 21.79
N GLY A 47 -7.50 0.97 22.75
CA GLY A 47 -7.79 0.84 24.17
C GLY A 47 -7.34 -0.47 24.81
N LEU A 48 -6.50 -1.25 24.13
CA LEU A 48 -6.02 -2.53 24.64
C LEU A 48 -4.96 -2.33 25.73
N SER A 49 -4.94 -3.23 26.72
CA SER A 49 -3.80 -3.31 27.62
C SER A 49 -2.54 -3.74 26.87
N THR A 50 -1.37 -3.26 27.28
CA THR A 50 -0.09 -3.59 26.63
C THR A 50 0.13 -5.09 26.44
N PRO A 51 -0.15 -5.97 27.42
CA PRO A 51 -0.02 -7.41 27.22
C PRO A 51 -0.92 -7.95 26.11
N LEU A 52 -2.17 -7.47 26.02
CA LEU A 52 -3.11 -7.91 24.99
C LEU A 52 -2.71 -7.39 23.61
N ALA A 53 -2.30 -6.12 23.50
CA ALA A 53 -1.78 -5.55 22.26
C ALA A 53 -0.55 -6.32 21.74
N LEU A 54 0.37 -6.71 22.64
CA LEU A 54 1.51 -7.56 22.30
C LEU A 54 1.08 -8.93 21.78
N VAL A 55 0.10 -9.57 22.40
CA VAL A 55 -0.43 -10.86 21.93
C VAL A 55 -1.03 -10.72 20.53
N VAL A 56 -1.86 -9.71 20.29
CA VAL A 56 -2.48 -9.47 18.97
C VAL A 56 -1.41 -9.19 17.90
N ALA A 57 -0.43 -8.34 18.21
CA ALA A 57 0.69 -8.06 17.30
C ALA A 57 1.51 -9.33 17.00
N LEU A 58 1.81 -10.15 18.01
CA LEU A 58 2.53 -11.42 17.83
C LEU A 58 1.73 -12.44 17.03
N LEU A 59 0.39 -12.48 17.14
CA LEU A 59 -0.46 -13.32 16.30
C LEU A 59 -0.40 -12.89 14.84
N LEU A 60 -0.44 -11.59 14.56
CA LEU A 60 -0.27 -11.07 13.20
C LEU A 60 1.14 -11.39 12.66
N VAL A 61 2.18 -11.19 13.48
CA VAL A 61 3.56 -11.58 13.12
C VAL A 61 3.64 -13.09 12.84
N ALA A 62 3.03 -13.93 13.66
CA ALA A 62 3.01 -15.38 13.46
C ALA A 62 2.31 -15.76 12.15
N TYR A 63 1.15 -15.15 11.85
CA TYR A 63 0.44 -15.31 10.58
C TYR A 63 1.32 -14.91 9.38
N LEU A 64 1.88 -13.70 9.40
CA LEU A 64 2.72 -13.21 8.29
C LEU A 64 3.98 -14.05 8.12
N SER A 65 4.52 -14.61 9.21
CA SER A 65 5.69 -15.49 9.20
C SER A 65 5.44 -16.84 8.51
N LEU A 66 4.17 -17.26 8.38
CA LEU A 66 3.83 -18.46 7.61
C LEU A 66 4.26 -18.33 6.14
N PHE A 67 4.23 -17.13 5.56
CA PHE A 67 4.61 -16.93 4.16
C PHE A 67 6.11 -17.17 3.93
N PRO A 68 7.05 -16.55 4.69
CA PRO A 68 8.46 -16.95 4.67
C PRO A 68 8.70 -18.43 5.05
N GLY A 69 7.89 -19.00 5.96
CA GLY A 69 7.94 -20.42 6.30
C GLY A 69 7.65 -21.33 5.10
N VAL A 70 6.53 -21.09 4.41
CA VAL A 70 6.14 -21.82 3.20
C VAL A 70 7.13 -21.58 2.06
N PHE A 71 7.61 -20.35 1.89
CA PHE A 71 8.69 -20.03 0.95
C PHE A 71 9.93 -20.90 1.20
N ALA A 72 10.40 -20.97 2.44
CA ALA A 72 11.58 -21.76 2.80
C ALA A 72 11.36 -23.26 2.59
N LEU A 73 10.14 -23.77 2.84
CA LEU A 73 9.76 -25.15 2.50
C LEU A 73 9.87 -25.43 0.99
N VAL A 74 9.32 -24.53 0.18
CA VAL A 74 9.30 -24.65 -1.28
C VAL A 74 10.72 -24.59 -1.84
N VAL A 75 11.51 -23.59 -1.46
CA VAL A 75 12.90 -23.46 -1.90
C VAL A 75 13.76 -24.61 -1.37
N GLY A 76 13.54 -25.07 -0.13
CA GLY A 76 14.20 -26.24 0.43
C GLY A 76 13.85 -27.53 -0.31
N ARG A 77 12.64 -27.65 -0.86
CA ARG A 77 12.26 -28.75 -1.75
C ARG A 77 12.98 -28.65 -3.10
N PHE A 78 13.03 -27.45 -3.68
CA PHE A 78 13.75 -27.21 -4.93
C PHE A 78 15.23 -27.53 -4.80
N ALA A 79 15.89 -27.08 -3.72
CA ALA A 79 17.30 -27.36 -3.45
C ALA A 79 17.60 -28.86 -3.31
N ARG A 80 16.69 -29.63 -2.69
CA ARG A 80 16.82 -31.10 -2.57
C ARG A 80 16.73 -31.82 -3.91
N THR A 81 16.07 -31.25 -4.91
CA THR A 81 15.78 -31.92 -6.18
C THR A 81 16.64 -31.43 -7.33
N PHE A 82 16.82 -30.12 -7.44
CA PHE A 82 17.57 -29.46 -8.51
C PHE A 82 18.97 -29.01 -8.05
N GLY A 83 19.34 -29.33 -6.80
CA GLY A 83 20.63 -28.96 -6.21
C GLY A 83 20.75 -27.47 -5.92
N ALA A 84 21.97 -26.98 -5.72
CA ALA A 84 22.23 -25.59 -5.35
C ALA A 84 21.72 -24.57 -6.38
N SER A 85 21.61 -24.94 -7.66
CA SER A 85 21.08 -24.08 -8.73
C SER A 85 19.62 -23.64 -8.51
N ALA A 86 18.89 -24.37 -7.67
CA ALA A 86 17.50 -24.05 -7.32
C ALA A 86 17.34 -22.75 -6.52
N ALA A 87 18.44 -22.15 -6.04
CA ALA A 87 18.43 -20.81 -5.46
C ALA A 87 17.88 -19.75 -6.43
N LEU A 88 17.96 -19.99 -7.74
CA LEU A 88 17.36 -19.13 -8.77
C LEU A 88 15.82 -19.15 -8.78
N LEU A 89 15.23 -20.23 -8.29
CA LEU A 89 13.77 -20.35 -8.12
C LEU A 89 13.28 -19.63 -6.86
N ALA A 90 14.17 -19.06 -6.03
CA ALA A 90 13.78 -18.27 -4.87
C ALA A 90 13.04 -16.99 -5.29
N ALA A 91 13.42 -16.34 -6.40
CA ALA A 91 12.75 -15.14 -6.86
C ALA A 91 11.26 -15.36 -7.17
N PRO A 92 10.87 -16.29 -8.06
CA PRO A 92 9.45 -16.54 -8.32
C PRO A 92 8.72 -17.09 -7.08
N ALA A 93 9.36 -17.92 -6.25
CA ALA A 93 8.74 -18.44 -5.04
C ALA A 93 8.47 -17.34 -4.00
N TRP A 94 9.38 -16.37 -3.84
CA TRP A 94 9.18 -15.23 -2.94
C TRP A 94 8.04 -14.36 -3.43
N VAL A 95 8.03 -13.98 -4.70
CA VAL A 95 6.96 -13.16 -5.30
C VAL A 95 5.60 -13.86 -5.20
N ALA A 96 5.55 -15.18 -5.42
CA ALA A 96 4.33 -15.96 -5.21
C ALA A 96 3.85 -15.92 -3.75
N SER A 97 4.78 -15.92 -2.78
CA SER A 97 4.44 -15.75 -1.36
C SER A 97 3.90 -14.34 -1.05
N GLU A 98 4.46 -13.30 -1.67
CA GLU A 98 3.98 -11.92 -1.53
C GLU A 98 2.62 -11.69 -2.19
N LEU A 99 2.36 -12.34 -3.32
CA LEU A 99 1.05 -12.37 -3.95
C LEU A 99 0.03 -13.04 -3.03
N GLY A 100 0.40 -14.14 -2.37
CA GLY A 100 -0.44 -14.77 -1.35
C GLY A 100 -0.82 -13.81 -0.22
N ARG A 101 0.13 -12.97 0.25
CA ARG A 101 -0.14 -11.96 1.29
C ARG A 101 -1.16 -10.91 0.88
N GLN A 102 -1.38 -10.68 -0.41
CA GLN A 102 -2.39 -9.74 -0.91
C GLN A 102 -3.82 -10.31 -0.86
N TYR A 103 -4.00 -11.64 -0.95
CA TYR A 103 -5.32 -12.25 -1.17
C TYR A 103 -5.80 -13.17 -0.04
N VAL A 104 -4.90 -13.73 0.77
CA VAL A 104 -5.28 -14.62 1.87
C VAL A 104 -5.86 -13.79 3.02
N TRP A 105 -7.09 -14.11 3.45
CA TRP A 105 -7.80 -13.50 4.58
C TRP A 105 -7.78 -11.96 4.56
N ASP A 106 -8.41 -11.38 3.54
CA ASP A 106 -8.54 -9.93 3.26
C ASP A 106 -7.24 -9.20 2.90
N GLY A 107 -6.09 -9.86 3.04
CA GLY A 107 -4.81 -9.38 2.54
C GLY A 107 -4.14 -8.33 3.42
N PHE A 108 -2.82 -8.46 3.54
CA PHE A 108 -1.94 -7.49 4.19
C PHE A 108 -0.64 -7.33 3.37
N PRO A 109 -0.70 -6.65 2.21
CA PRO A 109 0.46 -6.43 1.34
C PRO A 109 1.38 -5.31 1.86
N TRP A 110 1.53 -5.20 3.19
CA TRP A 110 2.47 -4.29 3.82
C TRP A 110 3.89 -4.86 3.80
N ALA A 111 4.89 -3.99 3.70
CA ALA A 111 6.31 -4.39 3.70
C ALA A 111 6.61 -5.50 2.65
N LEU A 112 6.11 -5.32 1.42
CA LEU A 112 6.64 -6.05 0.26
C LEU A 112 8.11 -5.64 0.04
N LEU A 113 8.94 -6.61 -0.32
CA LEU A 113 10.37 -6.41 -0.47
C LEU A 113 10.70 -5.28 -1.46
N GLY A 114 9.92 -5.17 -2.53
CA GLY A 114 10.07 -4.13 -3.55
C GLY A 114 9.94 -2.69 -3.04
N TYR A 115 9.18 -2.43 -1.97
CA TYR A 115 9.06 -1.07 -1.42
C TYR A 115 10.38 -0.54 -0.86
N SER A 116 11.32 -1.40 -0.48
CA SER A 116 12.65 -0.97 -0.04
C SER A 116 13.45 -0.21 -1.11
N GLN A 117 13.04 -0.28 -2.38
CA GLN A 117 13.73 0.36 -3.50
C GLN A 117 13.12 1.71 -3.89
N VAL A 118 12.02 2.14 -3.25
CA VAL A 118 11.27 3.36 -3.63
C VAL A 118 12.18 4.59 -3.67
N THR A 119 13.09 4.73 -2.71
CA THR A 119 14.02 5.86 -2.60
C THR A 119 15.21 5.75 -3.56
N TRP A 120 15.50 4.56 -4.07
CA TRP A 120 16.53 4.31 -5.08
C TRP A 120 15.94 4.43 -6.48
N LEU A 121 15.62 5.66 -6.88
CA LEU A 121 14.85 5.96 -8.08
C LEU A 121 15.30 5.23 -9.35
N PRO A 122 16.62 5.08 -9.66
CA PRO A 122 17.05 4.34 -10.85
C PRO A 122 16.59 2.89 -10.86
N ILE A 123 16.55 2.21 -9.72
CA ILE A 123 16.01 0.85 -9.62
C ILE A 123 14.48 0.91 -9.56
N ALA A 124 13.90 1.85 -8.80
CA ALA A 124 12.46 2.00 -8.62
C ALA A 124 11.70 2.14 -9.95
N GLN A 125 12.33 2.68 -11.01
CA GLN A 125 11.73 2.80 -12.33
C GLN A 125 11.24 1.46 -12.91
N LEU A 126 11.81 0.34 -12.47
CA LEU A 126 11.35 -1.00 -12.85
C LEU A 126 9.86 -1.20 -12.51
N ALA A 127 9.32 -0.54 -11.49
CA ALA A 127 7.91 -0.58 -11.14
C ALA A 127 6.99 -0.05 -12.25
N SER A 128 7.47 0.84 -13.13
CA SER A 128 6.70 1.28 -14.30
C SER A 128 6.52 0.15 -15.35
N LEU A 129 7.34 -0.90 -15.28
CA LEU A 129 7.24 -2.08 -16.14
C LEU A 129 6.45 -3.21 -15.48
N THR A 130 6.77 -3.49 -14.22
CA THR A 130 6.41 -4.75 -13.57
C THR A 130 5.72 -4.58 -12.23
N GLY A 131 5.51 -3.34 -11.79
CA GLY A 131 5.02 -3.04 -10.45
C GLY A 131 5.99 -3.40 -9.33
N VAL A 132 5.52 -3.26 -8.09
CA VAL A 132 6.24 -3.66 -6.87
C VAL A 132 6.75 -5.10 -6.91
N TYR A 133 6.01 -6.01 -7.54
CA TYR A 133 6.37 -7.43 -7.60
C TYR A 133 7.63 -7.70 -8.45
N GLY A 134 7.89 -6.91 -9.49
CA GLY A 134 9.16 -7.04 -10.22
C GLY A 134 10.37 -6.51 -9.46
N LEU A 135 10.18 -5.48 -8.63
CA LEU A 135 11.21 -5.04 -7.68
C LEU A 135 11.49 -6.13 -6.63
N SER A 136 10.44 -6.73 -6.07
CA SER A 136 10.57 -7.89 -5.18
C SER A 136 11.26 -9.06 -5.85
N ALA A 137 10.96 -9.34 -7.13
CA ALA A 137 11.62 -10.39 -7.91
C ALA A 137 13.13 -10.12 -8.05
N LEU A 138 13.51 -8.88 -8.38
CA LEU A 138 14.92 -8.48 -8.52
C LEU A 138 15.68 -8.66 -7.18
N LEU A 139 15.09 -8.22 -6.07
CA LEU A 139 15.71 -8.36 -4.76
C LEU A 139 15.81 -9.82 -4.31
N ALA A 140 14.73 -10.60 -4.46
CA ALA A 140 14.75 -12.02 -4.15
C ALA A 140 15.74 -12.79 -5.04
N TRP A 141 15.90 -12.39 -6.32
CA TRP A 141 16.93 -12.92 -7.21
C TRP A 141 18.34 -12.61 -6.69
N THR A 142 18.62 -11.36 -6.33
CA THR A 142 19.94 -10.99 -5.78
C THR A 142 20.27 -11.75 -4.49
N GLY A 143 19.28 -11.94 -3.60
CA GLY A 143 19.43 -12.74 -2.39
C GLY A 143 19.69 -14.22 -2.69
N GLY A 144 18.94 -14.81 -3.65
CA GLY A 144 19.16 -16.17 -4.11
C GLY A 144 20.54 -16.38 -4.76
N ALA A 145 20.96 -15.43 -5.62
CA ALA A 145 22.29 -15.45 -6.23
C ALA A 145 23.40 -15.33 -5.18
N ALA A 146 23.26 -14.44 -4.18
CA ALA A 146 24.19 -14.32 -3.07
C ALA A 146 24.27 -15.62 -2.24
N ALA A 147 23.13 -16.26 -1.96
CA ALA A 147 23.09 -17.55 -1.27
C ALA A 147 23.78 -18.66 -2.10
N TYR A 148 23.56 -18.70 -3.41
CA TYR A 148 24.24 -19.64 -4.30
C TYR A 148 25.76 -19.42 -4.31
N LEU A 149 26.20 -18.16 -4.41
CA LEU A 149 27.61 -17.78 -4.32
C LEU A 149 28.19 -18.18 -2.97
N ALA A 150 27.50 -17.94 -1.85
CA ALA A 150 27.99 -18.29 -0.52
C ALA A 150 28.12 -19.81 -0.28
N SER A 151 27.35 -20.64 -1.02
CA SER A 151 27.35 -22.09 -0.85
C SER A 151 28.67 -22.79 -1.23
N GLY A 152 29.65 -22.07 -1.80
CA GLY A 152 30.99 -22.59 -2.07
C GLY A 152 31.06 -23.61 -3.22
N THR A 153 29.92 -24.10 -3.71
CA THR A 153 29.83 -25.30 -4.54
C THR A 153 29.07 -24.99 -5.83
N GLY A 154 29.71 -25.17 -6.99
CA GLY A 154 29.04 -25.03 -8.29
C GLY A 154 29.89 -24.39 -9.38
N ARG A 155 29.90 -25.02 -10.57
CA ARG A 155 30.64 -24.56 -11.75
C ARG A 155 30.13 -23.23 -12.34
N HIS A 156 28.95 -22.76 -11.94
CA HIS A 156 28.29 -21.58 -12.49
C HIS A 156 28.29 -20.36 -11.55
N ARG A 157 29.10 -20.35 -10.49
CA ARG A 157 29.12 -19.27 -9.49
C ARG A 157 29.53 -17.92 -10.10
N LEU A 158 30.71 -17.84 -10.71
CA LEU A 158 31.19 -16.62 -11.35
C LEU A 158 30.24 -16.07 -12.43
N PRO A 159 29.76 -16.87 -13.41
CA PRO A 159 28.85 -16.34 -14.43
C PRO A 159 27.51 -15.91 -13.84
N LEU A 160 27.00 -16.59 -12.79
CA LEU A 160 25.76 -16.15 -12.15
C LEU A 160 25.95 -14.83 -11.39
N GLY A 161 27.05 -14.69 -10.63
CA GLY A 161 27.39 -13.47 -9.93
C GLY A 161 27.53 -12.29 -10.88
N ALA A 162 28.32 -12.46 -11.95
CA ALA A 162 28.47 -11.46 -13.00
C ALA A 162 27.13 -11.14 -13.67
N GLY A 163 26.34 -12.15 -14.04
CA GLY A 163 25.01 -11.97 -14.63
C GLY A 163 24.05 -11.20 -13.72
N THR A 164 24.12 -11.42 -12.41
CA THR A 164 23.30 -10.70 -11.42
C THR A 164 23.72 -9.25 -11.30
N VAL A 165 25.03 -8.97 -11.26
CA VAL A 165 25.55 -7.60 -11.25
C VAL A 165 25.16 -6.88 -12.54
N ILE A 166 25.30 -7.53 -13.69
CA ILE A 166 24.89 -6.99 -15.00
C ILE A 166 23.39 -6.70 -15.00
N LEU A 167 22.55 -7.61 -14.50
CA LEU A 167 21.10 -7.40 -14.43
C LEU A 167 20.75 -6.15 -13.59
N VAL A 168 21.33 -6.03 -12.38
CA VAL A 168 21.11 -4.86 -11.51
C VAL A 168 21.61 -3.58 -12.19
N ALA A 169 22.78 -3.62 -12.83
CA ALA A 169 23.34 -2.49 -13.56
C ALA A 169 22.45 -2.09 -14.76
N VAL A 170 21.93 -3.04 -15.52
CA VAL A 170 21.00 -2.78 -16.63
C VAL A 170 19.72 -2.13 -16.13
N CYS A 171 19.13 -2.63 -15.03
CA CYS A 171 17.97 -2.01 -14.40
C CYS A 171 18.26 -0.56 -13.96
N ALA A 172 19.39 -0.33 -13.29
CA ALA A 172 19.80 0.99 -12.82
C ALA A 172 20.07 1.97 -13.97
N VAL A 173 20.80 1.53 -14.99
CA VAL A 173 21.14 2.35 -16.17
C VAL A 173 19.87 2.68 -16.97
N TRP A 174 19.01 1.69 -17.22
CA TRP A 174 17.75 1.93 -17.89
C TRP A 174 16.84 2.87 -17.11
N GLY A 175 16.74 2.70 -15.79
CA GLY A 175 15.93 3.59 -14.97
C GLY A 175 16.51 5.00 -14.87
N GLN A 176 17.83 5.15 -14.80
CA GLN A 176 18.48 6.45 -14.88
C GLN A 176 18.24 7.13 -16.23
N TRP A 177 18.26 6.37 -17.32
CA TRP A 177 17.88 6.86 -18.65
C TRP A 177 16.41 7.29 -18.70
N ARG A 178 15.47 6.49 -18.15
CA ARG A 178 14.04 6.86 -18.05
C ARG A 178 13.87 8.17 -17.26
N LEU A 179 14.59 8.32 -16.15
CA LEU A 179 14.57 9.52 -15.31
C LEU A 179 15.08 10.75 -16.10
N SER A 180 16.15 10.61 -16.88
CA SER A 180 16.70 11.75 -17.63
C SER A 180 15.79 12.24 -18.75
N GLN A 181 14.94 11.37 -19.32
CA GLN A 181 13.96 11.79 -20.34
C GLN A 181 12.93 12.77 -19.79
N SER A 182 12.43 12.56 -18.56
CA SER A 182 11.43 13.42 -17.89
C SER A 182 10.21 13.82 -18.75
N ALA A 183 9.91 13.07 -19.81
CA ALA A 183 8.85 13.37 -20.78
C ALA A 183 7.47 13.53 -20.13
N LEU A 184 7.16 12.75 -19.09
CA LEU A 184 5.88 12.83 -18.37
C LEU A 184 5.70 14.15 -17.60
N LEU A 185 6.77 14.90 -17.32
CA LEU A 185 6.68 16.20 -16.65
C LEU A 185 6.28 17.33 -17.61
N GLN A 186 6.31 17.06 -18.92
CA GLN A 186 6.02 18.03 -19.98
C GLN A 186 4.71 17.72 -20.71
N THR A 187 4.04 16.60 -20.39
CA THR A 187 2.78 16.20 -21.01
C THR A 187 1.58 16.51 -20.11
N GLY A 188 0.42 16.72 -20.71
CA GLY A 188 -0.81 16.97 -19.98
C GLY A 188 -1.02 18.42 -19.56
N GLU A 189 -2.26 18.73 -19.21
CA GLU A 189 -2.64 20.08 -18.77
C GLU A 189 -2.20 20.30 -17.31
N PRO A 190 -1.60 21.48 -17.00
CA PRO A 190 -1.18 21.80 -15.65
C PRO A 190 -2.37 22.10 -14.74
N VAL A 191 -2.25 21.69 -13.48
CA VAL A 191 -3.20 22.01 -12.42
C VAL A 191 -2.43 22.36 -11.15
N ARG A 192 -2.80 23.46 -10.52
CA ARG A 192 -2.19 23.91 -9.26
C ARG A 192 -2.94 23.29 -8.10
N VAL A 193 -2.29 22.38 -7.39
CA VAL A 193 -2.90 21.54 -6.35
C VAL A 193 -2.41 21.94 -4.98
N ALA A 194 -3.32 22.01 -4.01
CA ALA A 194 -2.99 22.20 -2.60
C ALA A 194 -3.39 20.97 -1.77
N VAL A 195 -2.53 20.57 -0.84
CA VAL A 195 -2.84 19.57 0.19
C VAL A 195 -2.77 20.22 1.56
N LEU A 196 -3.81 20.00 2.37
CA LEU A 196 -3.95 20.60 3.70
C LEU A 196 -3.61 19.57 4.78
N GLN A 197 -2.75 19.97 5.71
CA GLN A 197 -2.39 19.21 6.90
C GLN A 197 -2.72 20.05 8.14
N ALA A 198 -3.91 19.86 8.71
CA ALA A 198 -4.38 20.68 9.83
C ALA A 198 -3.80 20.26 11.18
N ASN A 199 -3.21 19.07 11.28
CA ASN A 199 -2.63 18.53 12.51
C ASN A 199 -3.64 18.46 13.66
N ILE A 200 -4.88 18.04 13.37
CA ILE A 200 -5.91 17.87 14.39
C ILE A 200 -5.61 16.59 15.18
N ALA A 201 -5.41 16.73 16.49
CA ALA A 201 -5.18 15.58 17.35
C ALA A 201 -6.41 14.67 17.38
N GLN A 202 -6.19 13.34 17.45
CA GLN A 202 -7.26 12.36 17.31
C GLN A 202 -8.29 12.47 18.45
N GLU A 203 -7.85 12.87 19.64
CA GLU A 203 -8.65 12.95 20.87
C GLU A 203 -9.67 14.09 20.83
N VAL A 204 -9.37 15.17 20.08
CA VAL A 204 -10.24 16.36 19.98
C VAL A 204 -11.07 16.38 18.71
N LYS A 205 -10.80 15.46 17.77
CA LYS A 205 -11.40 15.44 16.44
C LYS A 205 -12.92 15.33 16.47
N TRP A 206 -13.44 14.58 17.44
CA TRP A 206 -14.87 14.31 17.62
C TRP A 206 -15.47 15.07 18.80
N ASP A 207 -14.74 16.01 19.40
CA ASP A 207 -15.26 16.88 20.46
C ASP A 207 -16.18 17.95 19.84
N PRO A 208 -17.49 17.96 20.16
CA PRO A 208 -18.42 18.95 19.63
C PRO A 208 -18.02 20.39 19.94
N ALA A 209 -17.33 20.63 21.06
CA ALA A 209 -16.85 21.96 21.43
C ALA A 209 -15.73 22.47 20.50
N ARG A 210 -14.97 21.56 19.87
CA ARG A 210 -13.88 21.89 18.95
C ARG A 210 -14.29 21.88 17.49
N ALA A 211 -15.48 21.38 17.16
CA ALA A 211 -15.97 21.26 15.79
C ALA A 211 -15.94 22.59 15.02
N GLY A 212 -16.33 23.69 15.68
CA GLY A 212 -16.27 25.04 15.11
C GLY A 212 -14.85 25.49 14.77
N ASP A 213 -13.91 25.29 15.69
CA ASP A 213 -12.50 25.64 15.51
C ASP A 213 -11.85 24.85 14.36
N ILE A 214 -12.08 23.53 14.34
CA ILE A 214 -11.55 22.63 13.30
C ILE A 214 -12.05 23.07 11.92
N THR A 215 -13.36 23.34 11.83
CA THR A 215 -13.98 23.80 10.58
C THR A 215 -13.39 25.16 10.16
N ALA A 216 -13.27 26.10 11.09
CA ALA A 216 -12.69 27.42 10.82
C ALA A 216 -11.23 27.33 10.34
N GLN A 217 -10.44 26.41 10.92
CA GLN A 217 -9.05 26.17 10.54
C GLN A 217 -8.95 25.66 9.09
N TYR A 218 -9.71 24.64 8.71
CA TYR A 218 -9.70 24.14 7.33
C TYR A 218 -10.21 25.18 6.32
N LEU A 219 -11.26 25.95 6.66
CA LEU A 219 -11.73 27.04 5.81
C LEU A 219 -10.65 28.13 5.64
N SER A 220 -9.92 28.48 6.71
CA SER A 220 -8.80 29.42 6.67
C SER A 220 -7.66 28.92 5.78
N MET A 221 -7.24 27.66 5.96
CA MET A 221 -6.20 27.04 5.13
C MET A 221 -6.61 26.96 3.66
N THR A 222 -7.89 26.69 3.39
CA THR A 222 -8.43 26.67 2.02
C THR A 222 -8.39 28.07 1.39
N ARG A 223 -8.73 29.14 2.13
CA ARG A 223 -8.55 30.53 1.64
C ARG A 223 -7.09 30.85 1.34
N GLN A 224 -6.16 30.38 2.18
CA GLN A 224 -4.72 30.55 1.93
C GLN A 224 -4.27 29.79 0.67
N ALA A 225 -4.81 28.60 0.42
CA ALA A 225 -4.54 27.83 -0.80
C ALA A 225 -5.06 28.55 -2.05
N LEU A 226 -6.28 29.09 -1.99
CA LEU A 226 -6.87 29.91 -3.05
C LEU A 226 -6.03 31.17 -3.33
N ALA A 227 -5.58 31.86 -2.28
CA ALA A 227 -4.69 33.01 -2.42
C ALA A 227 -3.33 32.67 -3.06
N ARG A 228 -2.89 31.40 -2.97
CA ARG A 228 -1.71 30.87 -3.66
C ARG A 228 -2.02 30.34 -5.06
N GLY A 229 -3.24 30.54 -5.56
CA GLY A 229 -3.68 30.16 -6.91
C GLY A 229 -4.05 28.69 -7.08
N ALA A 230 -4.23 27.93 -6.00
CA ALA A 230 -4.65 26.53 -6.11
C ALA A 230 -6.09 26.43 -6.64
N SER A 231 -6.30 25.59 -7.65
CA SER A 231 -7.62 25.32 -8.25
C SER A 231 -8.15 23.92 -7.93
N PHE A 232 -7.31 23.06 -7.37
CA PHE A 232 -7.71 21.78 -6.79
C PHE A 232 -7.15 21.65 -5.38
N ILE A 233 -8.00 21.55 -4.37
CA ILE A 233 -7.62 21.62 -2.95
C ILE A 233 -8.09 20.36 -2.24
N ILE A 234 -7.18 19.68 -1.54
CA ILE A 234 -7.42 18.36 -0.97
C ILE A 234 -7.32 18.44 0.56
N TRP A 235 -8.40 18.04 1.22
CA TRP A 235 -8.47 17.84 2.67
C TRP A 235 -8.23 16.35 2.98
N PRO A 236 -7.64 16.03 4.14
CA PRO A 236 -7.30 14.66 4.52
C PRO A 236 -8.55 13.83 4.90
N GLU A 237 -8.34 12.58 5.29
CA GLU A 237 -9.38 11.63 5.69
C GLU A 237 -10.15 12.10 6.94
N SER A 238 -11.49 11.99 6.88
CA SER A 238 -12.44 12.46 7.90
C SER A 238 -12.07 13.86 8.41
N ALA A 239 -11.79 14.81 7.52
CA ALA A 239 -11.35 16.16 7.90
C ALA A 239 -12.47 16.98 8.58
N THR A 240 -13.73 16.68 8.28
CA THR A 240 -14.87 17.37 8.89
C THR A 240 -15.28 16.69 10.21
N PRO A 241 -15.54 17.46 11.28
CA PRO A 241 -16.06 16.93 12.55
C PRO A 241 -17.58 16.64 12.51
N PHE A 242 -18.16 16.59 11.30
CA PHE A 242 -19.57 16.41 11.01
C PHE A 242 -19.72 15.64 9.68
N PHE A 243 -20.93 15.12 9.42
CA PHE A 243 -21.28 14.50 8.14
C PHE A 243 -21.51 15.59 7.08
N PHE A 244 -20.65 15.65 6.07
CA PHE A 244 -20.62 16.76 5.11
C PHE A 244 -21.96 17.02 4.39
N GLU A 245 -22.68 15.97 3.98
CA GLU A 245 -23.95 16.10 3.25
C GLU A 245 -25.12 16.52 4.14
N SER A 246 -25.09 16.17 5.43
CA SER A 246 -26.18 16.40 6.37
C SER A 246 -26.05 17.71 7.15
N ASP A 247 -24.83 18.25 7.26
CA ASP A 247 -24.58 19.48 8.00
C ASP A 247 -24.85 20.74 7.15
N LEU A 248 -25.92 21.46 7.49
CA LEU A 248 -26.38 22.63 6.73
C LEU A 248 -25.44 23.83 6.83
N VAL A 249 -24.63 23.94 7.90
CA VAL A 249 -23.81 25.14 8.17
C VAL A 249 -22.40 24.95 7.61
N GLY A 250 -21.71 23.90 8.07
CA GLY A 250 -20.38 23.50 7.62
C GLY A 250 -20.37 23.07 6.16
N GLY A 251 -21.33 22.25 5.73
CA GLY A 251 -21.49 21.86 4.33
C GLY A 251 -21.70 23.08 3.42
N ALA A 252 -22.60 24.01 3.79
CA ALA A 252 -22.81 25.24 3.03
C ALA A 252 -21.58 26.15 3.00
N ALA A 253 -20.80 26.22 4.09
CA ALA A 253 -19.56 27.00 4.13
C ALA A 253 -18.50 26.46 3.16
N ILE A 254 -18.33 25.14 3.08
CA ILE A 254 -17.42 24.48 2.13
C ILE A 254 -17.88 24.72 0.69
N LYS A 255 -19.17 24.49 0.39
CA LYS A 255 -19.75 24.72 -0.94
C LYS A 255 -19.63 26.18 -1.39
N ARG A 256 -19.82 27.12 -0.46
CA ARG A 256 -19.62 28.56 -0.73
C ARG A 256 -18.15 28.87 -1.05
N LEU A 257 -17.22 28.28 -0.32
CA LEU A 257 -15.79 28.50 -0.55
C LEU A 257 -15.32 27.95 -1.91
N ALA A 258 -15.87 26.82 -2.35
CA ALA A 258 -15.64 26.29 -3.70
C ALA A 258 -16.10 27.30 -4.78
N ARG A 259 -17.27 27.91 -4.61
CA ARG A 259 -17.80 28.96 -5.51
C ARG A 259 -16.98 30.24 -5.50
N GLU A 260 -16.71 30.80 -4.32
CA GLU A 260 -15.93 32.04 -4.17
C GLU A 260 -14.52 31.91 -4.73
N GLY A 261 -13.91 30.73 -4.55
CA GLY A 261 -12.56 30.44 -5.05
C GLY A 261 -12.50 29.94 -6.49
N ASN A 262 -13.65 29.67 -7.13
CA ASN A 262 -13.74 28.94 -8.41
C ASN A 262 -12.82 27.71 -8.44
N ALA A 263 -12.87 26.90 -7.39
CA ALA A 263 -11.95 25.79 -7.18
C ALA A 263 -12.69 24.48 -6.89
N THR A 264 -12.06 23.37 -7.26
CA THR A 264 -12.52 22.03 -6.93
C THR A 264 -11.95 21.62 -5.57
N LEU A 265 -12.80 21.11 -4.68
CA LEU A 265 -12.38 20.64 -3.35
C LEU A 265 -12.59 19.12 -3.24
N LEU A 266 -11.58 18.40 -2.74
CA LEU A 266 -11.71 17.00 -2.33
C LEU A 266 -11.72 16.91 -0.81
N ILE A 267 -12.83 16.48 -0.23
CA ILE A 267 -13.08 16.52 1.21
C ILE A 267 -13.25 15.10 1.75
N GLY A 268 -12.39 14.67 2.67
CA GLY A 268 -12.63 13.46 3.46
C GLY A 268 -13.69 13.71 4.52
N SER A 269 -14.76 12.93 4.54
CA SER A 269 -15.86 13.02 5.50
C SER A 269 -16.59 11.68 5.56
N ASP A 270 -17.34 11.44 6.63
CA ASP A 270 -18.15 10.25 6.73
C ASP A 270 -19.49 10.48 5.99
N GLN A 271 -20.03 9.43 5.37
CA GLN A 271 -21.32 9.45 4.68
C GLN A 271 -22.31 8.53 5.39
N ILE A 272 -23.54 8.99 5.56
CA ILE A 272 -24.67 8.15 5.98
C ILE A 272 -25.59 7.93 4.80
N GLU A 273 -25.84 6.67 4.46
CA GLU A 273 -26.85 6.25 3.50
C GLU A 273 -28.04 5.63 4.26
N GLN A 274 -29.20 6.25 4.17
CA GLN A 274 -30.43 5.70 4.72
C GLN A 274 -31.00 4.65 3.77
N MET A 275 -31.22 3.43 4.28
CA MET A 275 -31.77 2.34 3.49
C MET A 275 -33.29 2.53 3.29
N ARG A 276 -33.79 2.26 2.07
CA ARG A 276 -35.23 2.34 1.75
C ARG A 276 -36.02 1.34 2.62
N ALA A 277 -37.26 1.71 2.99
CA ALA A 277 -38.12 0.93 3.89
C ALA A 277 -38.32 -0.54 3.47
N GLU A 278 -38.26 -0.84 2.17
CA GLU A 278 -38.40 -2.20 1.62
C GLU A 278 -37.19 -3.10 1.93
N GLU A 279 -36.00 -2.52 2.13
CA GLU A 279 -34.74 -3.25 2.37
C GLU A 279 -34.42 -3.43 3.86
N GLN A 280 -35.12 -2.69 4.74
CA GLN A 280 -34.96 -2.72 6.20
C GLN A 280 -35.37 -4.05 6.86
N ARG A 281 -36.03 -4.95 6.13
CA ARG A 281 -36.43 -6.28 6.65
C ARG A 281 -35.27 -7.27 6.80
N THR A 282 -34.11 -7.00 6.16
CA THR A 282 -32.96 -7.94 6.15
C THR A 282 -31.60 -7.29 6.40
N ARG A 283 -31.53 -5.97 6.54
CA ARG A 283 -30.29 -5.18 6.67
C ARG A 283 -30.46 -4.05 7.70
N PRO A 284 -29.36 -3.54 8.30
CA PRO A 284 -29.42 -2.37 9.19
C PRO A 284 -30.04 -1.16 8.48
N SER A 285 -30.71 -0.29 9.25
CA SER A 285 -31.48 0.86 8.74
C SER A 285 -30.62 1.95 8.09
N GLU A 286 -29.34 2.00 8.43
CA GLU A 286 -28.38 2.99 7.96
C GLU A 286 -27.03 2.32 7.68
N ARG A 287 -26.33 2.81 6.66
CA ARG A 287 -24.95 2.44 6.34
C ARG A 287 -24.05 3.65 6.46
N ILE A 288 -22.95 3.50 7.18
CA ILE A 288 -21.95 4.55 7.36
C ILE A 288 -20.75 4.20 6.49
N TYR A 289 -20.22 5.17 5.76
CA TYR A 289 -19.04 5.00 4.89
C TYR A 289 -17.97 6.03 5.26
N ASN A 290 -16.71 5.61 5.24
CA ASN A 290 -15.57 6.53 5.16
C ASN A 290 -15.46 6.98 3.70
N ALA A 291 -15.68 8.27 3.44
CA ALA A 291 -15.91 8.77 2.09
C ALA A 291 -15.04 9.98 1.75
N ALA A 292 -14.91 10.22 0.45
CA ALA A 292 -14.29 11.40 -0.12
C ALA A 292 -15.27 12.07 -1.09
N PHE A 293 -15.61 13.31 -0.82
CA PHE A 293 -16.54 14.12 -1.59
C PHE A 293 -15.78 15.09 -2.48
N LEU A 294 -16.10 15.08 -3.76
CA LEU A 294 -15.62 16.09 -4.68
C LEU A 294 -16.66 17.20 -4.83
N VAL A 295 -16.33 18.40 -4.36
CA VAL A 295 -17.15 19.61 -4.53
C VAL A 295 -16.60 20.40 -5.72
N ARG A 296 -17.46 20.64 -6.71
CA ARG A 296 -17.13 21.37 -7.93
C ARG A 296 -17.11 22.89 -7.69
N PRO A 297 -16.56 23.69 -8.63
CA PRO A 297 -16.57 25.15 -8.53
C PRO A 297 -17.97 25.79 -8.46
N ASP A 298 -19.03 25.11 -8.89
CA ASP A 298 -20.43 25.57 -8.70
C ASP A 298 -20.97 25.29 -7.28
N GLY A 299 -20.19 24.59 -6.45
CA GLY A 299 -20.52 24.18 -5.09
C GLY A 299 -21.39 22.93 -5.02
N GLU A 300 -21.64 22.24 -6.13
CA GLU A 300 -22.33 20.96 -6.14
C GLU A 300 -21.36 19.79 -5.92
N VAL A 301 -21.88 18.70 -5.36
CA VAL A 301 -21.11 17.45 -5.22
C VAL A 301 -21.06 16.77 -6.58
N GLY A 302 -19.88 16.71 -7.17
CA GLY A 302 -19.65 16.11 -8.50
C GLY A 302 -19.40 14.61 -8.47
N ALA A 303 -18.85 14.09 -7.36
CA ALA A 303 -18.60 12.67 -7.16
C ALA A 303 -18.41 12.36 -5.67
N VAL A 304 -18.71 11.11 -5.29
CA VAL A 304 -18.46 10.57 -3.95
C VAL A 304 -17.74 9.24 -4.12
N TYR A 305 -16.56 9.11 -3.55
CA TYR A 305 -15.84 7.84 -3.44
C TYR A 305 -15.99 7.28 -2.03
N ARG A 306 -16.43 6.03 -1.91
CA ARG A 306 -16.57 5.31 -0.63
C ARG A 306 -15.40 4.33 -0.50
N LYS A 307 -14.71 4.33 0.64
CA LYS A 307 -13.57 3.44 0.91
C LYS A 307 -13.97 1.98 0.69
N MET A 308 -13.27 1.28 -0.18
CA MET A 308 -13.53 -0.10 -0.59
C MET A 308 -12.77 -1.10 0.31
N HIS A 309 -11.50 -0.84 0.59
CA HIS A 309 -10.70 -1.69 1.49
C HIS A 309 -10.63 -1.08 2.89
N LEU A 310 -11.45 -1.63 3.78
CA LEU A 310 -11.49 -1.27 5.19
C LEU A 310 -10.30 -1.87 5.95
N VAL A 311 -9.86 -1.18 7.00
CA VAL A 311 -8.80 -1.66 7.90
C VAL A 311 -9.37 -2.70 8.87
N PRO A 312 -8.86 -3.95 8.88
CA PRO A 312 -9.27 -4.95 9.85
C PRO A 312 -9.01 -4.49 11.28
N PHE A 313 -9.98 -4.72 12.17
CA PHE A 313 -10.00 -4.31 13.57
C PHE A 313 -10.06 -2.80 13.83
N GLY A 314 -9.84 -1.93 12.83
CA GLY A 314 -9.97 -0.48 12.95
C GLY A 314 -11.31 0.06 12.45
N GLU A 315 -11.83 -0.50 11.35
CA GLU A 315 -13.09 -0.06 10.71
C GLU A 315 -14.16 -1.16 10.69
N TYR A 316 -13.76 -2.41 10.92
CA TYR A 316 -14.65 -3.56 11.09
C TYR A 316 -13.97 -4.67 11.92
N VAL A 317 -14.75 -5.60 12.48
CA VAL A 317 -14.22 -6.80 13.17
C VAL A 317 -14.29 -8.02 12.25
N PRO A 318 -13.15 -8.54 11.72
CA PRO A 318 -13.14 -9.81 11.01
C PRO A 318 -13.69 -10.94 11.87
N ALA A 319 -14.49 -11.84 11.29
CA ALA A 319 -15.04 -13.01 12.00
C ALA A 319 -15.62 -12.67 13.40
N ARG A 320 -16.41 -11.59 13.51
CA ARG A 320 -16.99 -11.04 14.75
C ARG A 320 -17.55 -12.08 15.73
N ARG A 321 -18.13 -13.17 15.22
CA ARG A 321 -18.68 -14.28 16.03
C ARG A 321 -17.61 -15.08 16.80
N LEU A 322 -16.37 -15.09 16.33
CA LEU A 322 -15.23 -15.82 16.90
C LEU A 322 -14.28 -14.89 17.69
N LEU A 323 -14.18 -13.62 17.29
CA LEU A 323 -13.26 -12.61 17.88
C LEU A 323 -13.99 -11.59 18.77
N PHE A 324 -15.03 -12.02 19.47
CA PHE A 324 -15.87 -11.14 20.31
C PHE A 324 -15.09 -10.42 21.42
N PHE A 325 -13.97 -10.98 21.88
CA PHE A 325 -13.10 -10.39 22.89
C PHE A 325 -12.27 -9.19 22.40
N VAL A 326 -12.30 -8.91 21.08
CA VAL A 326 -11.61 -7.78 20.42
C VAL A 326 -12.61 -6.67 20.02
N ALA A 327 -13.89 -6.86 20.29
CA ALA A 327 -14.97 -5.91 19.96
C ALA A 327 -14.78 -4.47 20.50
N PRO A 328 -14.13 -4.21 21.66
CA PRO A 328 -13.92 -2.84 22.15
C PRO A 328 -13.08 -1.95 21.22
N ILE A 329 -12.30 -2.54 20.29
CA ILE A 329 -11.50 -1.76 19.33
C ILE A 329 -12.41 -1.03 18.32
N VAL A 330 -13.59 -1.58 18.03
CA VAL A 330 -14.54 -1.03 17.04
C VAL A 330 -15.66 -0.20 17.69
N GLU A 331 -15.91 -0.31 19.00
CA GLU A 331 -16.87 0.60 19.66
C GLU A 331 -16.44 2.08 19.62
N ALA A 332 -15.16 2.37 19.37
CA ALA A 332 -14.64 3.72 19.13
C ALA A 332 -14.70 4.18 17.65
N ALA A 333 -14.95 3.28 16.70
CA ALA A 333 -15.00 3.55 15.26
C ALA A 333 -16.27 2.92 14.68
N SER A 334 -17.27 3.73 14.34
CA SER A 334 -18.54 3.26 13.74
C SER A 334 -18.32 2.14 12.72
N GLU A 335 -19.12 1.07 12.78
CA GLU A 335 -18.98 -0.09 11.88
C GLU A 335 -19.22 0.35 10.43
N PHE A 336 -18.14 0.60 9.69
CA PHE A 336 -18.19 1.14 8.34
C PHE A 336 -18.58 0.05 7.34
N SER A 337 -19.34 0.44 6.33
CA SER A 337 -19.63 -0.37 5.16
C SER A 337 -18.57 -0.11 4.07
N PRO A 338 -18.12 -1.14 3.33
CA PRO A 338 -17.21 -0.95 2.21
C PRO A 338 -17.95 -0.39 0.99
N GLY A 339 -17.27 0.47 0.24
CA GLY A 339 -17.67 0.87 -1.11
C GLY A 339 -17.58 -0.29 -2.11
N GLU A 340 -18.36 -0.20 -3.18
CA GLU A 340 -18.50 -1.30 -4.16
C GLU A 340 -17.65 -1.09 -5.42
N ASP A 341 -17.51 0.16 -5.88
CA ASP A 341 -16.86 0.48 -7.16
C ASP A 341 -15.82 1.62 -7.05
N PRO A 342 -14.75 1.58 -7.86
CA PRO A 342 -13.84 2.71 -8.01
C PRO A 342 -14.55 3.90 -8.67
N VAL A 343 -14.30 5.11 -8.18
CA VAL A 343 -14.94 6.34 -8.68
C VAL A 343 -13.91 7.31 -9.25
N MET A 344 -14.15 7.79 -10.47
CA MET A 344 -13.35 8.86 -11.08
C MET A 344 -13.92 10.23 -10.67
N LEU A 345 -13.02 11.14 -10.27
CA LEU A 345 -13.35 12.45 -9.74
C LEU A 345 -13.17 13.52 -10.82
N PRO A 346 -14.21 14.22 -11.28
CA PRO A 346 -14.08 15.24 -12.31
C PRO A 346 -13.41 16.52 -11.77
N VAL A 347 -12.18 16.82 -12.20
CA VAL A 347 -11.41 18.01 -11.80
C VAL A 347 -11.05 18.81 -13.04
N ASN A 348 -11.58 20.02 -13.18
CA ASN A 348 -11.28 20.95 -14.29
C ASN A 348 -11.38 20.31 -15.69
N GLY A 349 -12.39 19.46 -15.93
CA GLY A 349 -12.57 18.75 -17.21
C GLY A 349 -11.71 17.49 -17.40
N HIS A 350 -10.88 17.15 -16.42
CA HIS A 350 -10.08 15.92 -16.35
C HIS A 350 -10.61 14.96 -15.29
N LEU A 351 -10.06 13.75 -15.26
CA LEU A 351 -10.38 12.75 -14.25
C LEU A 351 -9.22 12.58 -13.27
N ALA A 352 -9.49 12.71 -11.98
CA ALA A 352 -8.61 12.28 -10.89
C ALA A 352 -9.22 11.06 -10.18
N SER A 353 -8.53 10.53 -9.18
CA SER A 353 -9.03 9.45 -8.33
C SER A 353 -8.43 9.55 -6.95
N THR A 354 -9.12 9.07 -5.92
CA THR A 354 -8.59 9.08 -4.55
C THR A 354 -8.60 7.68 -3.93
N ALA A 355 -7.51 7.34 -3.23
CA ALA A 355 -7.48 6.21 -2.30
C ALA A 355 -7.51 6.74 -0.86
N ILE A 356 -8.31 6.13 0.00
CA ILE A 356 -8.43 6.54 1.39
C ILE A 356 -7.51 5.67 2.27
N CYS A 357 -6.51 6.32 2.88
CA CYS A 357 -5.64 5.72 3.89
C CYS A 357 -4.98 4.42 3.40
N TYR A 358 -5.23 3.32 4.09
CA TYR A 358 -4.73 1.96 3.84
C TYR A 358 -4.91 1.49 2.39
N GLU A 359 -5.89 2.01 1.65
CA GLU A 359 -6.16 1.61 0.26
C GLU A 359 -4.98 1.81 -0.70
N VAL A 360 -4.14 2.81 -0.46
CA VAL A 360 -3.03 3.16 -1.37
C VAL A 360 -1.98 2.04 -1.48
N ILE A 361 -1.92 1.14 -0.49
CA ILE A 361 -0.97 0.02 -0.48
C ILE A 361 -1.39 -1.09 -1.46
N PHE A 362 -2.67 -1.10 -1.88
CA PHE A 362 -3.20 -2.05 -2.87
C PHE A 362 -2.93 -1.56 -4.29
N ALA A 363 -1.82 -2.04 -4.86
CA ALA A 363 -1.41 -1.68 -6.22
C ALA A 363 -2.51 -1.96 -7.27
N SER A 364 -3.28 -3.03 -7.06
CA SER A 364 -4.41 -3.41 -7.91
C SER A 364 -5.52 -2.36 -7.95
N LEU A 365 -5.87 -1.74 -6.81
CA LEU A 365 -6.87 -0.66 -6.75
C LEU A 365 -6.35 0.59 -7.45
N MET A 366 -5.12 0.99 -7.15
CA MET A 366 -4.50 2.16 -7.80
C MET A 366 -4.41 1.99 -9.32
N ARG A 367 -4.13 0.77 -9.79
CA ARG A 367 -4.17 0.44 -11.21
C ARG A 367 -5.59 0.52 -11.78
N GLN A 368 -6.62 0.07 -11.05
CA GLN A 368 -8.00 0.20 -11.50
C GLN A 368 -8.38 1.66 -11.74
N PHE A 369 -7.92 2.59 -10.90
CA PHE A 369 -8.13 4.01 -11.15
C PHE A 369 -7.47 4.50 -12.46
N VAL A 370 -6.22 4.12 -12.71
CA VAL A 370 -5.52 4.49 -13.96
C VAL A 370 -6.20 3.88 -15.20
N LEU A 371 -6.73 2.66 -15.08
CA LEU A 371 -7.50 2.02 -16.15
C LEU A 371 -8.87 2.66 -16.37
N GLY A 372 -9.51 3.11 -15.28
CA GLY A 372 -10.77 3.86 -15.29
C GLY A 372 -10.64 5.27 -15.88
N GLY A 373 -9.42 5.74 -16.12
CA GLY A 373 -9.14 7.01 -16.80
C GLY A 373 -8.49 8.08 -15.93
N SER A 374 -8.16 7.77 -14.67
CA SER A 374 -7.49 8.72 -13.78
C SER A 374 -6.19 9.26 -14.40
N GLU A 375 -6.10 10.58 -14.50
CA GLU A 375 -4.99 11.37 -15.03
C GLU A 375 -4.11 11.95 -13.92
N LEU A 376 -4.60 11.91 -12.67
CA LEU A 376 -3.91 12.36 -11.47
C LEU A 376 -4.38 11.53 -10.27
N LEU A 377 -3.44 10.99 -9.49
CA LEU A 377 -3.75 10.20 -8.30
C LEU A 377 -3.77 11.10 -7.07
N THR A 378 -4.73 10.89 -6.19
CA THR A 378 -4.74 11.47 -4.85
C THR A 378 -4.82 10.39 -3.79
N THR A 379 -4.39 10.73 -2.58
CA THR A 379 -4.65 9.91 -1.41
C THR A 379 -4.91 10.81 -0.20
N ILE A 380 -5.96 10.49 0.53
CA ILE A 380 -6.32 11.19 1.77
C ILE A 380 -6.18 10.22 2.92
N THR A 381 -5.55 10.63 4.02
CA THR A 381 -5.26 9.72 5.14
C THR A 381 -5.30 10.44 6.48
N ASN A 382 -5.53 9.68 7.55
CA ASN A 382 -5.31 10.10 8.92
C ASN A 382 -4.27 9.19 9.56
N ASP A 383 -2.98 9.47 9.34
CA ASP A 383 -1.90 8.66 9.93
C ASP A 383 -1.71 8.91 11.44
N ALA A 384 -2.63 9.60 12.12
CA ALA A 384 -2.60 9.77 13.58
C ALA A 384 -2.54 8.42 14.31
N TRP A 385 -3.20 7.41 13.75
CA TRP A 385 -3.21 6.03 14.24
C TRP A 385 -1.81 5.42 14.42
N TYR A 386 -0.81 5.92 13.70
CA TYR A 386 0.53 5.38 13.68
C TYR A 386 1.50 6.02 14.67
N GLY A 387 1.11 7.12 15.33
CA GLY A 387 2.00 7.83 16.25
C GLY A 387 3.29 8.31 15.59
N ARG A 388 4.30 8.63 16.40
CA ARG A 388 5.65 8.99 15.92
C ARG A 388 6.48 7.73 15.65
N SER A 389 6.02 6.89 14.73
CA SER A 389 6.65 5.62 14.39
C SER A 389 7.10 5.52 12.92
N SER A 390 7.71 4.39 12.56
CA SER A 390 8.11 4.11 11.17
C SER A 390 6.93 3.87 10.21
N ALA A 391 5.71 3.63 10.72
CA ALA A 391 4.58 3.24 9.87
C ALA A 391 4.17 4.33 8.87
N ALA A 392 4.12 5.60 9.29
CA ALA A 392 3.77 6.71 8.38
C ALA A 392 4.81 6.89 7.25
N TYR A 393 6.09 6.62 7.53
CA TYR A 393 7.15 6.61 6.52
C TYR A 393 7.02 5.41 5.56
N GLN A 394 6.74 4.22 6.09
CA GLN A 394 6.45 3.04 5.27
C GLN A 394 5.23 3.28 4.37
N HIS A 395 4.18 3.89 4.91
CA HIS A 395 2.95 4.22 4.18
C HIS A 395 3.22 5.28 3.09
N TRP A 396 4.04 6.29 3.36
CA TRP A 396 4.50 7.27 2.38
C TRP A 396 5.27 6.63 1.22
N ASP A 397 6.20 5.72 1.51
CA ASP A 397 6.99 5.05 0.45
C ASP A 397 6.10 4.15 -0.41
N GLN A 398 5.16 3.43 0.21
CA GLN A 398 4.18 2.61 -0.50
C GLN A 398 3.30 3.45 -1.43
N ALA A 399 2.83 4.60 -0.94
CA ALA A 399 2.06 5.55 -1.74
C ALA A 399 2.91 6.11 -2.90
N SER A 400 4.14 6.54 -2.62
CA SER A 400 5.06 7.11 -3.62
C SER A 400 5.34 6.17 -4.78
N LEU A 401 5.42 4.86 -4.53
CA LEU A 401 5.61 3.86 -5.60
C LEU A 401 4.45 3.85 -6.61
N ARG A 402 3.22 4.15 -6.17
CA ARG A 402 2.03 4.20 -7.04
C ARG A 402 2.17 5.24 -8.14
N ALA A 403 2.91 6.33 -7.88
CA ALA A 403 3.19 7.37 -8.88
C ALA A 403 4.03 6.81 -10.05
N ILE A 404 5.06 5.99 -9.75
CA ILE A 404 5.89 5.33 -10.76
C ILE A 404 5.10 4.28 -11.53
N GLU A 405 4.35 3.45 -10.81
CA GLU A 405 3.53 2.37 -11.35
C GLU A 405 2.46 2.88 -12.31
N GLY A 406 1.72 3.93 -11.90
CA GLY A 406 0.69 4.57 -12.71
C GLY A 406 1.25 5.49 -13.80
N GLY A 407 2.48 5.99 -13.63
CA GLY A 407 3.01 7.08 -14.44
C GLY A 407 2.14 8.33 -14.28
N ARG A 408 1.85 8.68 -13.02
CA ARG A 408 0.95 9.77 -12.62
C ARG A 408 1.60 10.60 -11.53
N TYR A 409 1.26 11.87 -11.46
CA TYR A 409 1.48 12.62 -10.22
C TYR A 409 0.59 12.04 -9.12
N LEU A 410 1.11 12.05 -7.89
CA LEU A 410 0.38 11.70 -6.68
C LEU A 410 0.35 12.91 -5.73
N ALA A 411 -0.84 13.32 -5.32
CA ALA A 411 -1.05 14.31 -4.26
C ALA A 411 -1.60 13.63 -3.00
N ARG A 412 -0.86 13.72 -1.89
CA ARG A 412 -1.22 13.11 -0.61
C ARG A 412 -1.54 14.17 0.44
N ALA A 413 -2.75 14.12 1.00
CA ALA A 413 -3.16 14.93 2.14
C ALA A 413 -3.33 14.04 3.38
N ALA A 414 -2.52 14.30 4.40
CA ALA A 414 -2.57 13.62 5.68
C ALA A 414 -2.95 14.60 6.79
N ASN A 415 -3.72 14.17 7.79
CA ASN A 415 -4.07 15.04 8.93
C ASN A 415 -2.85 15.35 9.82
N THR A 416 -2.19 14.32 10.36
CA THR A 416 -0.95 14.42 11.15
C THR A 416 0.23 13.68 10.52
N GLY A 417 -0.03 12.95 9.42
CA GLY A 417 0.96 12.18 8.66
C GLY A 417 1.76 13.02 7.68
N ILE A 418 2.48 12.34 6.79
CA ILE A 418 3.24 12.99 5.71
C ILE A 418 2.28 13.38 4.58
N SER A 419 2.15 14.68 4.34
CA SER A 419 1.48 15.26 3.17
C SER A 419 2.52 15.66 2.14
N GLY A 420 2.15 15.66 0.86
CA GLY A 420 3.08 16.08 -0.19
C GLY A 420 2.70 15.66 -1.59
N PHE A 421 3.66 15.82 -2.49
CA PHE A 421 3.51 15.57 -3.91
C PHE A 421 4.66 14.72 -4.45
N VAL A 422 4.32 13.73 -5.27
CA VAL A 422 5.28 12.84 -5.93
C VAL A 422 5.04 12.88 -7.44
N ASP A 423 6.11 13.01 -8.20
CA ASP A 423 6.04 13.03 -9.67
C ASP A 423 5.87 11.61 -10.28
N PRO A 424 5.54 11.48 -11.57
CA PRO A 424 5.39 10.19 -12.28
C PRO A 424 6.64 9.29 -12.32
N TYR A 425 7.78 9.79 -11.85
CA TYR A 425 9.04 9.07 -11.76
C TYR A 425 9.43 8.75 -10.31
N GLY A 426 8.58 9.11 -9.33
CA GLY A 426 8.79 8.86 -7.91
C GLY A 426 9.59 9.95 -7.20
N ARG A 427 9.91 11.07 -7.87
CA ARG A 427 10.61 12.18 -7.21
C ARG A 427 9.64 12.90 -6.29
N VAL A 428 10.06 13.09 -5.04
CA VAL A 428 9.33 13.91 -4.08
C VAL A 428 9.53 15.37 -4.46
N LEU A 429 8.44 16.06 -4.82
CA LEU A 429 8.47 17.48 -5.18
C LEU A 429 8.46 18.34 -3.91
N GLN A 430 7.59 17.98 -2.97
CA GLN A 430 7.45 18.61 -1.66
C GLN A 430 6.84 17.59 -0.70
N LYS A 431 7.25 17.63 0.57
CA LYS A 431 6.59 16.88 1.66
C LYS A 431 6.69 17.63 2.99
N SER A 432 5.74 17.39 3.88
CA SER A 432 5.75 17.87 5.27
C SER A 432 6.44 16.86 6.20
N ASP A 433 6.66 17.29 7.44
CA ASP A 433 6.99 16.40 8.55
C ASP A 433 5.72 15.88 9.25
N LEU A 434 5.91 14.92 10.17
CA LEU A 434 4.83 14.39 11.00
C LEU A 434 4.44 15.37 12.11
N PHE A 435 3.15 15.44 12.41
CA PHE A 435 2.57 16.20 13.53
C PHE A 435 2.85 17.70 13.49
N GLU A 436 2.91 18.30 12.30
CA GLU A 436 2.95 19.75 12.09
C GLU A 436 1.76 20.23 11.27
N GLN A 437 1.33 21.48 11.47
CA GLN A 437 0.35 22.10 10.58
C GLN A 437 1.07 22.60 9.33
N ASN A 438 0.62 22.18 8.14
CA ASN A 438 1.25 22.57 6.89
C ASN A 438 0.24 22.78 5.74
N LEU A 439 0.61 23.64 4.79
CA LEU A 439 -0.12 23.89 3.55
C LEU A 439 0.88 23.87 2.40
N LEU A 440 0.86 22.79 1.64
CA LEU A 440 1.76 22.57 0.50
C LEU A 440 0.99 22.84 -0.80
N VAL A 441 1.63 23.52 -1.75
CA VAL A 441 1.03 23.86 -3.05
C VAL A 441 2.05 23.59 -4.15
N ALA A 442 1.66 22.82 -5.17
CA ALA A 442 2.53 22.48 -6.29
C ALA A 442 1.77 22.47 -7.62
N ASP A 443 2.49 22.71 -8.71
CA ASP A 443 1.97 22.56 -10.06
C ASP A 443 2.17 21.10 -10.50
N LEU A 444 1.04 20.40 -10.71
CA LEU A 444 0.98 19.03 -11.21
C LEU A 444 0.42 19.02 -12.63
N ARG A 445 0.33 17.85 -13.27
CA ARG A 445 -0.27 17.71 -14.61
C ARG A 445 -1.18 16.50 -14.71
N PHE A 446 -2.23 16.62 -15.52
CA PHE A 446 -3.12 15.52 -15.88
C PHE A 446 -2.51 14.67 -17.00
N ILE A 447 -2.01 13.49 -16.67
CA ILE A 447 -1.29 12.61 -17.61
C ILE A 447 -2.19 11.47 -18.07
N ARG A 448 -2.37 11.30 -19.39
CA ARG A 448 -3.17 10.20 -19.96
C ARG A 448 -2.37 8.94 -20.27
N SER A 449 -1.09 9.08 -20.63
CA SER A 449 -0.25 7.96 -21.08
C SER A 449 -0.14 6.87 -20.01
N ARG A 450 -0.29 5.60 -20.37
CA ARG A 450 -0.19 4.47 -19.43
C ARG A 450 1.20 3.84 -19.46
N THR A 451 1.73 3.51 -18.29
CA THR A 451 2.93 2.68 -18.15
C THR A 451 2.67 1.24 -18.63
N VAL A 452 3.72 0.43 -18.74
CA VAL A 452 3.56 -1.00 -19.06
C VAL A 452 2.86 -1.71 -17.92
N TYR A 453 3.26 -1.46 -16.66
CA TYR A 453 2.59 -2.03 -15.48
C TYR A 453 1.09 -1.70 -15.45
N SER A 454 0.71 -0.45 -15.72
CA SER A 454 -0.71 -0.07 -15.77
C SER A 454 -1.51 -0.94 -16.76
N ARG A 455 -0.90 -1.40 -17.84
CA ARG A 455 -1.54 -2.28 -18.83
C ARG A 455 -1.56 -3.74 -18.38
N ILE A 456 -0.41 -4.29 -17.98
CA ILE A 456 -0.28 -5.74 -17.72
C ILE A 456 -0.66 -6.14 -16.28
N GLY A 457 -0.70 -5.19 -15.35
CA GLY A 457 -0.96 -5.41 -13.94
C GLY A 457 0.06 -6.34 -13.29
N ASP A 458 -0.40 -7.17 -12.37
CA ASP A 458 0.43 -8.05 -11.55
C ASP A 458 0.86 -9.33 -12.31
N LEU A 459 0.99 -9.26 -13.64
CA LEU A 459 1.38 -10.38 -14.50
C LEU A 459 2.70 -11.04 -14.04
N VAL A 460 3.67 -10.25 -13.57
CA VAL A 460 4.93 -10.78 -13.02
C VAL A 460 4.67 -11.63 -11.78
N ALA A 461 3.71 -11.26 -10.94
CA ALA A 461 3.34 -12.04 -9.77
C ALA A 461 2.62 -13.34 -10.15
N TRP A 462 1.66 -13.27 -11.08
CA TRP A 462 0.98 -14.46 -11.61
C TRP A 462 1.93 -15.42 -12.33
N ALA A 463 2.86 -14.89 -13.13
CA ALA A 463 3.88 -15.69 -13.78
C ALA A 463 4.83 -16.34 -12.77
N SER A 464 5.17 -15.62 -11.69
CA SER A 464 5.99 -16.15 -10.58
C SER A 464 5.29 -17.28 -9.84
N LEU A 465 3.97 -17.16 -9.61
CA LEU A 465 3.15 -18.23 -9.06
C LEU A 465 3.13 -19.46 -9.99
N ALA A 466 2.86 -19.26 -11.29
CA ALA A 466 2.85 -20.34 -12.26
C ALA A 466 4.20 -21.06 -12.35
N ALA A 467 5.31 -20.31 -12.39
CA ALA A 467 6.67 -20.86 -12.39
C ALA A 467 6.96 -21.67 -11.12
N THR A 468 6.52 -21.18 -9.96
CA THR A 468 6.67 -21.88 -8.66
C THR A 468 5.89 -23.18 -8.64
N LEU A 469 4.63 -23.19 -9.09
CA LEU A 469 3.81 -24.39 -9.17
C LEU A 469 4.35 -25.40 -10.19
N GLY A 470 4.82 -24.93 -11.34
CA GLY A 470 5.48 -25.76 -12.36
C GLY A 470 6.73 -26.46 -11.82
N ALA A 471 7.60 -25.71 -11.13
CA ALA A 471 8.78 -26.26 -10.47
C ALA A 471 8.42 -27.25 -9.35
N LEU A 472 7.36 -26.99 -8.59
CA LEU A 472 6.85 -27.92 -7.57
C LEU A 472 6.39 -29.23 -8.20
N MET A 473 5.58 -29.19 -9.26
CA MET A 473 5.12 -30.38 -9.98
C MET A 473 6.29 -31.19 -10.55
N ALA A 474 7.25 -30.54 -11.20
CA ALA A 474 8.46 -31.20 -11.70
C ALA A 474 9.24 -31.87 -10.56
N SER A 475 9.33 -31.20 -9.40
CA SER A 475 10.00 -31.74 -8.23
C SER A 475 9.29 -32.95 -7.62
N LEU A 476 7.95 -32.99 -7.65
CA LEU A 476 7.15 -34.11 -7.15
C LEU A 476 7.31 -35.34 -8.06
N ARG A 477 7.27 -35.13 -9.38
CA ARG A 477 7.43 -36.21 -10.37
C ARG A 477 8.78 -36.91 -10.28
N SER A 478 9.86 -36.17 -10.02
CA SER A 478 11.21 -36.75 -9.90
C SER A 478 11.35 -37.70 -8.71
N VAL A 479 10.54 -37.53 -7.65
CA VAL A 479 10.54 -38.41 -6.47
C VAL A 479 9.77 -39.70 -6.74
N THR A 480 8.67 -39.65 -7.50
CA THR A 480 7.91 -40.84 -7.91
C THR A 480 8.70 -41.75 -8.84
N THR A 481 9.47 -41.20 -9.79
CA THR A 481 10.35 -42.01 -10.66
C THR A 481 11.47 -42.72 -9.92
N MET A 482 11.97 -42.17 -8.80
CA MET A 482 12.98 -42.85 -7.98
C MET A 482 12.40 -43.98 -7.11
N LYS A 483 11.09 -43.99 -6.84
CA LYS A 483 10.41 -45.06 -6.09
C LYS A 483 9.86 -46.18 -6.99
N GLY A 484 9.76 -45.97 -8.29
CA GLY A 484 9.15 -46.89 -9.25
C GLY A 484 10.11 -47.86 -9.94
N ASN A 485 11.37 -47.95 -9.50
CA ASN A 485 12.34 -48.91 -10.04
C ASN A 485 12.70 -49.93 -8.94
N PRO A 486 11.84 -50.93 -8.69
CA PRO A 486 12.28 -52.14 -8.02
C PRO A 486 13.11 -52.96 -9.02
N GLU A 487 14.39 -53.17 -8.71
CA GLU A 487 15.14 -54.30 -9.27
C GLU A 487 14.54 -55.63 -8.80
#